data_AF-A0A8E2DPV5-F1
#
_entry.id   AF-A0A8E2DPV5-F1
#
_cell.length_a   1.000
_cell.length_b   1.000
_cell.length_c   1.000
_cell.angle_alpha   90.00
_cell.angle_beta   90.00
_cell.angle_gamma   90.00
#
_symmetry.space_group_name_H-M   'P 1'
#
loop_
_entity.id
_entity.type
_entity.pdbx_description
1 polymer ?
#
loop_
_entity_poly.entity_id
_entity_poly.type
_entity_poly.pdbx_seq_one_letter_code
_entity_poly.pdbx_strand_id
1 'polypeptide(L)'
;MVNNAHLVHRIARRLSNTDEQPKPPVRQHLSPEPCLPARLPNGAFIQREAEQSAPRELAKQQEEQKLKAELEAALHSPSLSATSPSEHSEADTQGSEPGQSPKPKSVSSLFSSVSLVSANLLSRRRTSQTNPTENKSWKDPEPFEIYRAIEKKDVTFLMEVRDRAFHLLLQKSGDVTPLIYAMRIGKSHQEVAIVLLGALSRYVNNLEDEDMSQPKTKQILKSLRFNLRHAIDFGLQTSQSDLIASFLQTLVMSEGDKWVQSQVDNVAIALRQGSEGKPVQVADEAVRSFATKGLGKADLITSLEDYIANATADLLIMAAWSSALDVVHGEPIPQYYFARDDRVYKAFTDRLDKHRDSTRKLGKRLRWQIEVLREVMEGRSLSFSGKVRVLARKFDQDGA
;
A
#
# COMPACT_ATOMS: atom_id res chain seq x y z
N MET A 1 -11.97 -26.93 4.55
CA MET A 1 -13.30 -26.91 5.22
C MET A 1 -13.12 -27.51 6.60
N VAL A 2 -13.34 -26.75 7.67
CA VAL A 2 -13.08 -27.21 9.06
C VAL A 2 -14.37 -27.82 9.62
N ASN A 3 -14.28 -29.06 10.10
CA ASN A 3 -15.41 -29.79 10.65
C ASN A 3 -15.72 -29.31 12.09
N ASN A 4 -16.73 -28.47 12.21
CA ASN A 4 -17.18 -27.89 13.48
C ASN A 4 -18.21 -28.76 14.22
N ALA A 5 -18.45 -30.01 13.80
CA ALA A 5 -19.48 -30.88 14.39
C ALA A 5 -19.30 -31.11 15.90
N HIS A 6 -18.05 -31.18 16.37
CA HIS A 6 -17.75 -31.36 17.80
C HIS A 6 -18.15 -30.14 18.65
N LEU A 7 -18.00 -28.93 18.10
CA LEU A 7 -18.42 -27.68 18.74
C LEU A 7 -19.95 -27.58 18.81
N VAL A 8 -20.63 -27.94 17.72
CA VAL A 8 -22.10 -27.99 17.68
C VAL A 8 -22.65 -28.99 18.70
N HIS A 9 -22.06 -30.19 18.81
CA HIS A 9 -22.45 -31.16 19.83
C HIS A 9 -22.17 -30.69 21.27
N ARG A 10 -21.09 -29.95 21.49
CA ARG A 10 -20.77 -29.41 22.82
C ARG A 10 -21.73 -28.29 23.23
N ILE A 11 -22.17 -27.47 22.28
CA ILE A 11 -23.18 -26.42 22.50
C ILE A 11 -24.55 -27.06 22.73
N ALA A 12 -24.93 -28.06 21.93
CA ALA A 12 -26.18 -28.79 22.11
C ALA A 12 -26.29 -29.44 23.50
N ARG A 13 -25.21 -30.06 24.00
CA ARG A 13 -25.19 -30.63 25.37
C ARG A 13 -25.31 -29.59 26.48
N ARG A 14 -24.83 -28.36 26.27
CA ARG A 14 -24.95 -27.28 27.26
C ARG A 14 -26.36 -26.67 27.31
N LEU A 15 -27.13 -26.80 26.24
CA LEU A 15 -28.49 -26.26 26.16
C LEU A 15 -29.53 -27.23 26.72
N SER A 16 -29.27 -28.54 26.67
CA SER A 16 -30.12 -29.57 27.26
C SER A 16 -29.76 -29.78 28.75
N ASN A 17 -30.35 -28.99 29.64
CA ASN A 17 -30.30 -29.14 31.11
C ASN A 17 -30.98 -30.44 31.58
N THR A 18 -30.40 -31.59 31.28
CA THR A 18 -30.89 -32.89 31.73
C THR A 18 -29.74 -33.65 32.35
N ASP A 19 -29.81 -33.82 33.67
CA ASP A 19 -28.75 -34.33 34.54
C ASP A 19 -28.67 -35.87 34.51
N GLU A 20 -28.74 -36.46 33.32
CA GLU A 20 -28.54 -37.89 33.11
C GLU A 20 -27.39 -38.09 32.13
N GLN A 21 -26.22 -38.50 32.65
CA GLN A 21 -25.09 -38.87 31.82
C GLN A 21 -25.40 -40.14 31.01
N PRO A 22 -25.46 -40.08 29.66
CA PRO A 22 -25.54 -41.29 28.86
C PRO A 22 -24.16 -41.94 28.82
N LYS A 23 -24.09 -43.24 29.11
CA LYS A 23 -22.87 -44.05 28.91
C LYS A 23 -22.35 -43.83 27.48
N PRO A 24 -21.05 -43.52 27.30
CA PRO A 24 -20.50 -43.26 25.98
C PRO A 24 -20.67 -44.51 25.08
N PRO A 25 -21.07 -44.33 23.81
CA PRO A 25 -21.19 -45.46 22.89
C PRO A 25 -19.82 -46.12 22.71
N VAL A 26 -19.81 -47.44 22.78
CA VAL A 26 -18.63 -48.28 22.50
C VAL A 26 -18.13 -47.91 21.11
N ARG A 27 -16.89 -47.41 21.02
CA ARG A 27 -16.27 -47.04 19.75
C ARG A 27 -16.22 -48.27 18.85
N GLN A 28 -16.98 -48.27 17.76
CA GLN A 28 -16.81 -49.26 16.71
C GLN A 28 -15.44 -49.05 16.06
N HIS A 29 -14.68 -50.14 16.01
CA HIS A 29 -13.37 -50.17 15.37
C HIS A 29 -13.58 -49.99 13.86
N LEU A 30 -13.11 -48.88 13.30
CA LEU A 30 -13.10 -48.69 11.85
C LEU A 30 -12.12 -49.70 11.23
N SER A 31 -12.59 -50.47 10.27
CA SER A 31 -11.74 -51.33 9.44
C SER A 31 -10.80 -50.45 8.63
N PRO A 32 -9.46 -50.66 8.71
CA PRO A 32 -8.52 -49.91 7.90
C PRO A 32 -8.70 -50.32 6.44
N GLU A 33 -9.43 -49.52 5.66
CA GLU A 33 -9.28 -49.58 4.21
C GLU A 33 -7.90 -49.02 3.85
N PRO A 34 -7.06 -49.76 3.12
CA PRO A 34 -5.76 -49.27 2.70
C PRO A 34 -5.96 -48.17 1.66
N CYS A 35 -5.88 -46.90 2.06
CA CYS A 35 -5.74 -45.79 1.15
C CYS A 35 -4.32 -45.78 0.58
N LEU A 36 -4.16 -46.34 -0.62
CA LEU A 36 -2.91 -46.20 -1.36
C LEU A 36 -2.74 -44.71 -1.72
N PRO A 37 -1.66 -44.03 -1.28
CA PRO A 37 -1.36 -42.69 -1.77
C PRO A 37 -1.21 -42.76 -3.29
N ALA A 38 -1.83 -41.82 -4.00
CA ALA A 38 -1.67 -41.68 -5.45
C ALA A 38 -0.18 -41.79 -5.80
N ARG A 39 0.17 -42.69 -6.72
CA ARG A 39 1.57 -42.95 -7.08
C ARG A 39 2.22 -41.63 -7.46
N LEU A 40 3.34 -41.31 -6.80
CA LEU A 40 4.15 -40.15 -7.14
C LEU A 40 4.49 -40.19 -8.65
N PRO A 41 4.53 -39.02 -9.31
CA PRO A 41 4.90 -38.96 -10.73
C PRO A 41 6.23 -39.66 -10.95
N ASN A 42 6.31 -40.43 -12.04
CA ASN A 42 7.53 -41.15 -12.42
C ASN A 42 8.68 -40.14 -12.58
N GLY A 43 9.90 -40.52 -12.17
CA GLY A 43 11.10 -39.69 -12.32
C GLY A 43 11.31 -39.19 -13.76
N ALA A 44 10.87 -39.95 -14.77
CA ALA A 44 10.91 -39.51 -16.17
C ALA A 44 10.03 -38.27 -16.45
N PHE A 45 8.92 -38.10 -15.74
CA PHE A 45 8.07 -36.92 -15.84
C PHE A 45 8.75 -35.70 -15.22
N ILE A 46 9.27 -35.86 -14.00
CA ILE A 46 9.99 -34.80 -13.27
C ILE A 46 11.22 -34.36 -14.07
N GLN A 47 11.96 -35.31 -14.65
CA GLN A 47 13.14 -35.00 -15.43
C GLN A 47 12.81 -34.26 -16.73
N ARG A 48 11.74 -34.65 -17.44
CA ARG A 48 11.26 -33.92 -18.62
C ARG A 48 10.82 -32.49 -18.28
N GLU A 49 10.12 -32.31 -17.17
CA GLU A 49 9.67 -31.00 -16.72
C GLU A 49 10.85 -30.12 -16.29
N ALA A 50 11.84 -30.70 -15.60
CA ALA A 50 13.09 -30.03 -15.24
C ALA A 50 13.90 -29.62 -16.49
N GLU A 51 14.03 -30.51 -17.48
CA GLU A 51 14.75 -30.23 -18.73
C GLU A 51 14.05 -29.16 -19.58
N GLN A 52 12.72 -29.03 -19.51
CA GLN A 52 11.99 -27.96 -20.19
C GLN A 52 12.02 -26.61 -19.46
N SER A 53 11.97 -26.63 -18.13
CA SER A 53 11.89 -25.41 -17.31
C SER A 53 13.26 -24.80 -16.99
N ALA A 54 14.28 -25.62 -16.79
CA ALA A 54 15.63 -25.15 -16.40
C ALA A 54 16.27 -24.19 -17.43
N PRO A 55 16.23 -24.43 -18.76
CA PRO A 55 16.84 -23.51 -19.72
C PRO A 55 16.13 -22.15 -19.76
N ARG A 56 14.81 -22.14 -19.55
CA ARG A 56 14.00 -20.91 -19.55
C ARG A 56 14.31 -20.04 -18.34
N GLU A 57 14.45 -20.64 -17.16
CA GLU A 57 14.81 -19.88 -15.96
C GLU A 57 16.25 -19.44 -15.95
N LEU A 58 17.18 -20.22 -16.51
CA LEU A 58 18.56 -19.77 -16.69
C LEU A 58 18.65 -18.58 -17.65
N ALA A 59 17.90 -18.58 -18.77
CA ALA A 59 17.86 -17.45 -19.69
C ALA A 59 17.28 -16.19 -19.01
N LYS A 60 16.22 -16.34 -18.22
CA LYS A 60 15.61 -15.25 -17.46
C LYS A 60 16.57 -14.66 -16.42
N GLN A 61 17.29 -15.51 -15.69
CA GLN A 61 18.30 -15.06 -14.71
C GLN A 61 19.47 -14.33 -15.39
N GLN A 62 19.89 -14.76 -16.57
CA GLN A 62 20.92 -14.06 -17.35
C GLN A 62 20.44 -12.69 -17.83
N GLU A 63 19.17 -12.56 -18.24
CA GLU A 63 18.60 -11.27 -18.63
C GLU A 63 18.50 -10.30 -17.44
N GLU A 64 18.06 -10.78 -16.28
CA GLU A 64 18.03 -10.00 -15.03
C GLU A 64 19.44 -9.55 -14.61
N GLN A 65 20.45 -10.43 -14.72
CA GLN A 65 21.84 -10.07 -14.44
C GLN A 65 22.39 -9.03 -15.42
N LYS A 66 22.05 -9.13 -16.71
CA LYS A 66 22.46 -8.16 -17.73
C LYS A 66 21.85 -6.78 -17.45
N LEU A 67 20.56 -6.73 -17.12
CA LEU A 67 19.87 -5.49 -16.76
C LEU A 67 20.46 -4.86 -15.48
N LYS A 68 20.83 -5.69 -14.51
CA LYS A 68 21.47 -5.21 -13.28
C LYS A 68 22.87 -4.63 -13.57
N ALA A 69 23.67 -5.29 -14.40
CA ALA A 69 24.98 -4.80 -14.79
C ALA A 69 24.91 -3.51 -15.62
N GLU A 70 23.90 -3.37 -16.49
CA GLU A 70 23.67 -2.15 -17.28
C GLU A 70 23.25 -0.97 -16.39
N LEU A 71 22.43 -1.23 -15.35
CA LEU A 71 22.05 -0.23 -14.36
C LEU A 71 23.25 0.20 -13.51
N GLU A 72 24.10 -0.73 -13.07
CA GLU A 72 25.32 -0.43 -12.32
C GLU A 72 26.33 0.35 -13.18
N ALA A 73 26.46 0.03 -14.47
CA ALA A 73 27.32 0.76 -15.40
C ALA A 73 26.83 2.20 -15.66
N ALA A 74 25.51 2.41 -15.75
CA ALA A 74 24.92 3.74 -15.90
C ALA A 74 25.15 4.64 -14.67
N LEU A 75 25.24 4.05 -13.48
CA LEU A 75 25.52 4.76 -12.23
C LEU A 75 27.00 5.14 -12.04
N HIS A 76 27.92 4.48 -12.75
CA HIS A 76 29.37 4.72 -12.63
C HIS A 76 29.98 5.50 -13.81
N SER A 77 29.17 6.00 -14.74
CA SER A 77 29.67 6.82 -15.84
C SER A 77 29.90 8.27 -15.35
N PRO A 78 31.13 8.79 -15.30
CA PRO A 78 31.38 10.18 -14.95
C PRO A 78 31.02 11.06 -16.15
N SER A 79 29.87 11.72 -16.08
CA SER A 79 29.46 12.69 -17.09
C SER A 79 30.40 13.88 -17.10
N LEU A 80 30.97 14.14 -18.27
CA LEU A 80 31.84 15.25 -18.64
C LEU A 80 31.17 16.60 -18.38
N SER A 81 31.84 17.39 -17.53
CA SER A 81 32.12 18.83 -17.65
C SER A 81 31.18 19.68 -18.54
N ALA A 82 30.29 20.43 -17.88
CA ALA A 82 29.75 21.68 -18.39
C ALA A 82 30.56 22.86 -17.83
N THR A 83 31.18 23.58 -18.75
CA THR A 83 31.98 24.79 -18.59
C THR A 83 31.15 25.96 -18.06
N SER A 84 31.63 26.68 -17.05
CA SER A 84 31.35 28.12 -16.82
C SER A 84 32.37 28.69 -15.81
N PRO A 85 32.66 30.01 -15.88
CA PRO A 85 33.97 30.55 -15.55
C PRO A 85 34.11 31.15 -14.15
N SER A 86 35.36 31.09 -13.69
CA SER A 86 36.11 31.85 -12.68
C SER A 86 35.41 32.98 -11.92
N GLU A 87 35.56 32.95 -10.58
CA GLU A 87 36.09 34.07 -9.80
C GLU A 87 36.64 33.61 -8.43
N HIS A 88 37.71 34.30 -8.03
CA HIS A 88 38.69 34.11 -6.95
C HIS A 88 38.20 33.76 -5.52
N SER A 89 38.96 32.91 -4.82
CA SER A 89 39.88 33.35 -3.74
C SER A 89 40.60 32.18 -3.05
N GLU A 90 41.87 32.43 -2.76
CA GLU A 90 42.86 31.54 -2.13
C GLU A 90 42.68 31.42 -0.61
N ALA A 91 43.05 30.25 -0.07
CA ALA A 91 44.14 30.08 0.93
C ALA A 91 43.84 29.04 2.04
N ASP A 92 44.67 28.00 2.02
CA ASP A 92 45.45 27.46 3.14
C ASP A 92 44.87 26.56 4.26
N THR A 93 45.39 25.31 4.22
CA THR A 93 46.20 24.64 5.28
C THR A 93 45.57 23.53 6.14
N GLN A 94 46.01 22.31 5.81
CA GLN A 94 46.47 21.16 6.62
C GLN A 94 45.59 20.55 7.74
N GLY A 95 45.26 19.27 7.53
CA GLY A 95 45.73 18.16 8.39
C GLY A 95 44.87 17.76 9.60
N SER A 96 44.31 16.54 9.58
CA SER A 96 44.52 15.48 10.59
C SER A 96 43.46 14.35 10.52
N GLU A 97 43.96 13.13 10.28
CA GLU A 97 43.56 11.78 10.75
C GLU A 97 42.13 11.19 10.66
N PRO A 98 42.02 9.83 10.51
CA PRO A 98 40.77 9.13 10.24
C PRO A 98 40.14 8.56 11.51
N GLY A 99 39.02 9.13 11.94
CA GLY A 99 38.17 8.62 13.02
C GLY A 99 37.20 7.55 12.53
N GLN A 100 37.39 6.32 12.99
CA GLN A 100 36.54 5.16 12.77
C GLN A 100 35.08 5.41 13.18
N SER A 101 34.15 5.15 12.27
CA SER A 101 32.70 5.16 12.53
C SER A 101 32.24 3.79 13.07
N PRO A 102 31.47 3.73 14.17
CA PRO A 102 30.92 2.47 14.66
C PRO A 102 29.69 2.09 13.83
N LYS A 103 29.73 0.88 13.26
CA LYS A 103 28.59 0.21 12.62
C LYS A 103 27.41 0.08 13.60
N PRO A 104 26.19 0.55 13.29
CA PRO A 104 25.02 0.10 14.03
C PRO A 104 24.67 -1.34 13.61
N LYS A 105 24.57 -2.22 14.62
CA LYS A 105 24.10 -3.59 14.47
C LYS A 105 22.64 -3.57 14.00
N SER A 106 22.40 -4.13 12.82
CA SER A 106 21.07 -4.40 12.30
C SER A 106 20.36 -5.43 13.20
N VAL A 107 19.24 -5.03 13.78
CA VAL A 107 18.23 -5.92 14.40
C VAL A 107 16.95 -5.83 13.56
N SER A 108 17.04 -6.28 12.31
CA SER A 108 15.89 -6.43 11.42
C SER A 108 15.53 -7.92 11.28
N SER A 109 14.89 -8.52 12.29
CA SER A 109 14.39 -9.91 12.15
C SER A 109 13.32 -10.36 13.14
N LEU A 110 12.39 -9.48 13.59
CA LEU A 110 11.30 -9.93 14.48
C LEU A 110 9.86 -9.52 14.12
N PHE A 111 9.58 -8.85 13.00
CA PHE A 111 8.20 -8.42 12.71
C PHE A 111 7.67 -8.77 11.31
N SER A 112 8.08 -9.91 10.77
CA SER A 112 7.48 -10.51 9.57
C SER A 112 6.65 -11.75 9.89
N SER A 113 5.64 -11.65 10.78
CA SER A 113 4.49 -12.57 10.81
C SER A 113 3.48 -12.20 11.90
N VAL A 114 2.56 -11.29 11.58
CA VAL A 114 1.21 -11.36 12.16
C VAL A 114 0.19 -10.93 11.10
N SER A 115 -0.08 -11.84 10.18
CA SER A 115 -1.32 -11.83 9.41
C SER A 115 -2.44 -12.25 10.36
N LEU A 116 -3.19 -11.28 10.88
CA LEU A 116 -4.45 -11.56 11.55
C LEU A 116 -5.61 -11.09 10.66
N VAL A 117 -6.43 -12.10 10.37
CA VAL A 117 -7.69 -12.11 9.65
C VAL A 117 -8.61 -10.96 10.06
N SER A 118 -9.18 -10.35 9.02
CA SER A 118 -10.30 -9.42 8.95
C SER A 118 -11.24 -9.38 10.16
N ALA A 119 -11.38 -8.18 10.75
CA ALA A 119 -12.39 -7.87 11.76
C ALA A 119 -13.34 -6.77 11.28
N ASN A 120 -14.04 -6.99 10.15
CA ASN A 120 -15.14 -6.13 9.69
C ASN A 120 -16.53 -6.78 9.85
N LEU A 121 -16.69 -7.69 10.83
CA LEU A 121 -17.98 -8.35 11.08
C LEU A 121 -18.72 -7.91 12.35
N LEU A 122 -18.29 -6.84 13.03
CA LEU A 122 -18.94 -6.38 14.27
C LEU A 122 -19.12 -4.86 14.32
N SER A 123 -19.91 -4.31 13.40
CA SER A 123 -20.56 -3.02 13.65
C SER A 123 -21.94 -2.91 13.01
N ARG A 124 -22.77 -3.96 13.12
CA ARG A 124 -24.22 -3.84 12.87
C ARG A 124 -25.04 -4.96 13.52
N ARG A 125 -25.25 -4.89 14.84
CA ARG A 125 -26.45 -5.50 15.46
C ARG A 125 -26.78 -4.86 16.81
N ARG A 126 -27.73 -3.92 16.77
CA ARG A 126 -28.58 -3.55 17.92
C ARG A 126 -29.61 -4.66 18.10
N THR A 127 -29.68 -5.28 19.27
CA THR A 127 -30.88 -5.47 20.15
C THR A 127 -30.73 -6.67 21.12
N SER A 128 -31.14 -6.38 22.37
CA SER A 128 -31.69 -7.25 23.44
C SER A 128 -30.86 -8.37 24.10
N GLN A 129 -30.48 -8.08 25.36
CA GLN A 129 -30.59 -8.89 26.60
C GLN A 129 -30.08 -10.34 26.61
N THR A 130 -29.03 -10.63 27.40
CA THR A 130 -29.14 -11.34 28.71
C THR A 130 -27.76 -11.61 29.35
N ASN A 131 -27.66 -11.18 30.62
CA ASN A 131 -26.77 -11.51 31.74
C ASN A 131 -25.23 -11.25 31.76
N PRO A 132 -24.70 -10.79 32.91
CA PRO A 132 -23.45 -10.03 33.00
C PRO A 132 -22.36 -10.83 33.72
N THR A 133 -21.33 -11.21 32.98
CA THR A 133 -20.00 -11.47 33.56
C THR A 133 -19.08 -10.38 33.05
N GLU A 134 -18.92 -9.34 33.87
CA GLU A 134 -17.90 -8.28 33.79
C GLU A 134 -17.42 -7.90 32.38
N ASN A 135 -18.35 -7.48 31.51
CA ASN A 135 -17.99 -6.61 30.41
C ASN A 135 -17.60 -5.27 31.05
N LYS A 136 -16.30 -5.09 31.28
CA LYS A 136 -15.71 -3.77 31.56
C LYS A 136 -16.14 -2.87 30.40
N SER A 137 -17.22 -2.11 30.59
CA SER A 137 -17.75 -1.21 29.60
C SER A 137 -16.60 -0.29 29.21
N TRP A 138 -16.18 -0.37 27.95
CA TRP A 138 -15.11 0.47 27.45
C TRP A 138 -15.47 1.92 27.72
N LYS A 139 -14.71 2.55 28.62
CA LYS A 139 -14.81 3.97 28.89
C LYS A 139 -13.86 4.64 27.92
N ASP A 140 -14.36 5.62 27.18
CA ASP A 140 -13.52 6.39 26.28
C ASP A 140 -12.37 7.03 27.07
N PRO A 141 -11.12 6.74 26.69
CA PRO A 141 -9.96 7.26 27.40
C PRO A 141 -9.95 8.78 27.39
N GLU A 142 -9.60 9.37 28.52
CA GLU A 142 -9.34 10.80 28.58
C GLU A 142 -7.97 11.10 27.95
N PRO A 143 -7.75 12.28 27.34
CA PRO A 143 -6.49 12.60 26.68
C PRO A 143 -5.27 12.32 27.56
N PHE A 144 -5.29 12.73 28.84
CA PHE A 144 -4.17 12.53 29.77
C PHE A 144 -3.78 11.05 29.97
N GLU A 145 -4.73 10.11 29.81
CA GLU A 145 -4.46 8.67 29.94
C GLU A 145 -3.59 8.17 28.77
N ILE A 146 -3.79 8.73 27.58
CA ILE A 146 -3.01 8.43 26.38
C ILE A 146 -1.57 8.93 26.53
N TYR A 147 -1.37 10.17 27.02
CA TYR A 147 -0.02 10.70 27.25
C TYR A 147 0.69 9.92 28.36
N ARG A 148 -0.01 9.55 29.43
CA ARG A 148 0.54 8.68 30.47
C ARG A 148 0.91 7.30 29.95
N ALA A 149 0.11 6.73 29.05
CA ALA A 149 0.42 5.46 28.40
C ALA A 149 1.68 5.58 27.51
N ILE A 150 1.88 6.72 26.85
CA ILE A 150 3.13 7.00 26.12
C ILE A 150 4.32 7.03 27.08
N GLU A 151 4.27 7.82 28.15
CA GLU A 151 5.36 7.93 29.14
C GLU A 151 5.73 6.56 29.76
N LYS A 152 4.73 5.70 29.97
CA LYS A 152 4.91 4.35 30.52
C LYS A 152 5.22 3.29 29.46
N LYS A 153 5.20 3.63 28.18
CA LYS A 153 5.31 2.70 27.04
C LYS A 153 4.28 1.56 27.09
N ASP A 154 3.06 1.87 27.52
CA ASP A 154 1.94 0.92 27.53
C ASP A 154 1.39 0.74 26.10
N VAL A 155 2.14 -0.02 25.30
CA VAL A 155 1.80 -0.31 23.90
C VAL A 155 0.46 -1.02 23.79
N THR A 156 0.15 -1.92 24.73
CA THR A 156 -1.12 -2.66 24.75
C THR A 156 -2.30 -1.71 24.84
N PHE A 157 -2.27 -0.76 25.77
CA PHE A 157 -3.31 0.25 25.89
C PHE A 157 -3.43 1.11 24.63
N LEU A 158 -2.30 1.55 24.05
CA LEU A 158 -2.32 2.34 22.81
C LEU A 158 -2.91 1.55 21.62
N MET A 159 -2.74 0.23 21.57
CA MET A 159 -3.39 -0.62 20.57
C MET A 159 -4.90 -0.76 20.81
N GLU A 160 -5.36 -0.83 22.05
CA GLU A 160 -6.78 -0.80 22.36
C GLU A 160 -7.42 0.55 21.96
N VAL A 161 -6.74 1.66 22.25
CA VAL A 161 -7.16 3.01 21.84
C VAL A 161 -7.23 3.11 20.32
N ARG A 162 -6.22 2.59 19.60
CA ARG A 162 -6.25 2.53 18.12
C ARG A 162 -7.51 1.85 17.61
N ASP A 163 -7.87 0.70 18.17
CA ASP A 163 -8.96 -0.13 17.64
C ASP A 163 -10.34 0.42 18.00
N ARG A 164 -10.48 1.11 19.13
CA ARG A 164 -11.79 1.56 19.64
C ARG A 164 -12.04 3.06 19.52
N ALA A 165 -10.99 3.87 19.56
CA ALA A 165 -11.06 5.32 19.65
C ALA A 165 -9.91 6.01 18.91
N PHE A 166 -9.66 5.62 17.65
CA PHE A 166 -8.55 6.13 16.83
C PHE A 166 -8.41 7.65 16.80
N HIS A 167 -9.54 8.37 16.76
CA HIS A 167 -9.56 9.84 16.73
C HIS A 167 -8.82 10.48 17.91
N LEU A 168 -8.75 9.82 19.08
CA LEU A 168 -8.02 10.31 20.24
C LEU A 168 -6.50 10.31 20.02
N LEU A 169 -5.98 9.42 19.15
CA LEU A 169 -4.56 9.41 18.77
C LEU A 169 -4.16 10.61 17.88
N LEU A 170 -5.15 11.28 17.30
CA LEU A 170 -4.98 12.47 16.46
C LEU A 170 -5.33 13.77 17.20
N GLN A 171 -6.02 13.67 18.33
CA GLN A 171 -6.44 14.81 19.11
C GLN A 171 -5.22 15.49 19.75
N LYS A 172 -5.18 16.81 19.66
CA LYS A 172 -4.17 17.62 20.34
C LYS A 172 -4.56 17.79 21.81
N SER A 173 -3.61 17.62 22.72
CA SER A 173 -3.70 18.10 24.09
C SER A 173 -2.66 19.22 24.26
N GLY A 174 -3.14 20.43 24.58
CA GLY A 174 -2.37 21.65 24.34
C GLY A 174 -2.12 21.82 22.82
N ASP A 175 -0.86 21.75 22.40
CA ASP A 175 -0.44 21.92 21.00
C ASP A 175 0.24 20.69 20.38
N VAL A 176 0.24 19.56 21.09
CA VAL A 176 1.03 18.39 20.71
C VAL A 176 0.09 17.21 20.53
N THR A 177 0.28 16.43 19.46
CA THR A 177 -0.42 15.17 19.28
C THR A 177 0.32 14.03 20.01
N PRO A 178 -0.35 12.91 20.33
CA PRO A 178 0.28 11.73 20.91
C PRO A 178 1.58 11.30 20.18
N LEU A 179 1.57 11.27 18.84
CA LEU A 179 2.76 10.93 18.06
C LEU A 179 3.90 11.94 18.25
N ILE A 180 3.60 13.23 18.14
CA ILE A 180 4.63 14.29 18.29
C ILE A 180 5.18 14.29 19.72
N TYR A 181 4.33 14.01 20.71
CA TYR A 181 4.76 13.90 22.10
C TYR A 181 5.75 12.74 22.29
N ALA A 182 5.44 11.56 21.76
CA ALA A 182 6.36 10.41 21.81
C ALA A 182 7.71 10.73 21.12
N MET A 183 7.69 11.43 19.98
CA MET A 183 8.92 11.87 19.30
C MET A 183 9.73 12.88 20.13
N ARG A 184 9.07 13.83 20.82
CA ARG A 184 9.73 14.84 21.65
C ARG A 184 10.45 14.27 22.87
N ILE A 185 9.96 13.16 23.44
CA ILE A 185 10.68 12.49 24.55
C ILE A 185 12.03 11.93 24.06
N GLY A 186 12.13 11.60 22.77
CA GLY A 186 13.37 11.20 22.10
C GLY A 186 13.54 9.69 21.99
N LYS A 187 14.80 9.25 21.86
CA LYS A 187 15.16 7.86 21.50
C LYS A 187 14.55 6.80 22.41
N SER A 188 14.34 7.11 23.69
CA SER A 188 13.73 6.18 24.65
C SER A 188 12.32 5.76 24.26
N HIS A 189 11.57 6.58 23.51
CA HIS A 189 10.18 6.34 23.11
C HIS A 189 10.03 6.14 21.59
N GLN A 190 11.13 5.90 20.88
CA GLN A 190 11.10 5.69 19.43
C GLN A 190 10.20 4.52 19.03
N GLU A 191 10.20 3.42 19.78
CA GLU A 191 9.31 2.28 19.53
C GLU A 191 7.82 2.66 19.66
N VAL A 192 7.47 3.47 20.65
CA VAL A 192 6.09 3.96 20.83
C VAL A 192 5.71 4.88 19.66
N ALA A 193 6.62 5.74 19.22
CA ALA A 193 6.41 6.57 18.03
C ALA A 193 6.20 5.72 16.77
N ILE A 194 6.99 4.65 16.57
CA ILE A 194 6.82 3.70 15.45
C ILE A 194 5.45 3.00 15.54
N VAL A 195 5.02 2.58 16.73
CA VAL A 195 3.71 1.94 16.93
C VAL A 195 2.56 2.89 16.59
N LEU A 196 2.61 4.13 17.09
CA LEU A 196 1.62 5.16 16.80
C LEU A 196 1.61 5.48 15.30
N LEU A 197 2.78 5.63 14.69
CA LEU A 197 2.91 5.88 13.25
C LEU A 197 2.31 4.73 12.43
N GLY A 198 2.59 3.48 12.79
CA GLY A 198 2.01 2.30 12.15
C GLY A 198 0.49 2.26 12.28
N ALA A 199 -0.06 2.71 13.42
CA ALA A 199 -1.50 2.86 13.58
C ALA A 199 -2.08 3.92 12.61
N LEU A 200 -1.40 5.05 12.42
CA LEU A 200 -1.81 6.10 11.48
C LEU A 200 -1.78 5.59 10.03
N SER A 201 -0.68 4.97 9.60
CA SER A 201 -0.56 4.39 8.26
C SER A 201 -1.59 3.30 7.99
N ARG A 202 -1.84 2.41 8.96
CA ARG A 202 -2.85 1.36 8.84
C ARG A 202 -4.26 1.94 8.64
N TYR A 203 -4.60 3.04 9.33
CA TYR A 203 -5.89 3.70 9.15
C TYR A 203 -6.08 4.20 7.71
N VAL A 204 -5.05 4.84 7.13
CA VAL A 204 -5.10 5.34 5.75
C VAL A 204 -5.32 4.20 4.74
N ASN A 205 -4.59 3.10 4.90
CA ASN A 205 -4.69 1.94 4.01
C ASN A 205 -6.05 1.24 4.09
N ASN A 206 -6.65 1.18 5.29
CA ASN A 206 -7.92 0.50 5.54
C ASN A 206 -9.16 1.38 5.37
N LEU A 207 -9.01 2.63 4.92
CA LEU A 207 -10.15 3.51 4.75
C LEU A 207 -11.06 3.02 3.62
N GLU A 208 -12.32 2.76 3.97
CA GLU A 208 -13.36 2.27 3.05
C GLU A 208 -14.03 3.42 2.30
N ASP A 209 -14.81 3.09 1.28
CA ASP A 209 -15.39 4.07 0.37
C ASP A 209 -16.57 4.81 1.02
N GLU A 210 -17.30 4.11 1.90
CA GLU A 210 -18.37 4.65 2.74
C GLU A 210 -17.84 5.76 3.65
N ASP A 211 -16.64 5.57 4.21
CA ASP A 211 -16.01 6.54 5.10
C ASP A 211 -15.58 7.80 4.36
N MET A 212 -15.18 7.68 3.09
CA MET A 212 -14.78 8.81 2.25
C MET A 212 -15.94 9.79 1.97
N SER A 213 -17.18 9.31 2.04
CA SER A 213 -18.36 10.18 1.90
C SER A 213 -18.57 11.11 3.11
N GLN A 214 -17.97 10.79 4.26
CA GLN A 214 -18.21 11.53 5.50
C GLN A 214 -17.33 12.79 5.59
N PRO A 215 -17.90 13.97 5.90
CA PRO A 215 -17.11 15.20 6.06
C PRO A 215 -16.05 15.11 7.18
N LYS A 216 -16.33 14.33 8.23
CA LYS A 216 -15.41 14.10 9.35
C LYS A 216 -14.12 13.40 8.89
N THR A 217 -14.21 12.52 7.90
CA THR A 217 -13.06 11.80 7.35
C THR A 217 -12.06 12.75 6.73
N LYS A 218 -12.51 13.80 6.02
CA LYS A 218 -11.59 14.84 5.51
C LYS A 218 -10.86 15.59 6.63
N GLN A 219 -11.51 15.82 7.79
CA GLN A 219 -10.84 16.42 8.95
C GLN A 219 -9.79 15.48 9.56
N ILE A 220 -10.13 14.19 9.69
CA ILE A 220 -9.20 13.14 10.16
C ILE A 220 -7.98 13.04 9.23
N LEU A 221 -8.18 13.02 7.91
CA LEU A 221 -7.11 12.98 6.92
C LEU A 221 -6.19 14.21 7.01
N LYS A 222 -6.73 15.41 7.27
CA LYS A 222 -5.91 16.61 7.50
C LYS A 222 -5.03 16.48 8.75
N SER A 223 -5.60 15.95 9.84
CA SER A 223 -4.83 15.67 11.07
C SER A 223 -3.78 14.58 10.85
N LEU A 224 -4.11 13.53 10.10
CA LEU A 224 -3.15 12.48 9.72
C LEU A 224 -2.00 13.05 8.93
N ARG A 225 -2.29 13.85 7.90
CA ARG A 225 -1.27 14.49 7.05
C ARG A 225 -0.28 15.29 7.88
N PHE A 226 -0.77 16.09 8.83
CA PHE A 226 0.08 16.85 9.75
C PHE A 226 1.01 15.93 10.56
N ASN A 227 0.49 14.85 11.13
CA ASN A 227 1.27 13.90 11.93
C ASN A 227 2.29 13.13 11.10
N LEU A 228 1.90 12.61 9.93
CA LEU A 228 2.78 11.89 9.02
C LEU A 228 3.90 12.79 8.50
N ARG A 229 3.60 14.06 8.19
CA ARG A 229 4.62 15.03 7.79
C ARG A 229 5.67 15.24 8.89
N HIS A 230 5.24 15.42 10.13
CA HIS A 230 6.18 15.57 11.26
C HIS A 230 7.03 14.32 11.47
N ALA A 231 6.47 13.13 11.26
CA ALA A 231 7.22 11.88 11.34
C ALA A 231 8.32 11.79 10.27
N ILE A 232 8.04 12.26 9.04
CA ILE A 232 9.04 12.35 7.96
C ILE A 232 10.12 13.38 8.32
N ASP A 233 9.72 14.57 8.78
CA ASP A 233 10.67 15.62 9.16
C ASP A 233 11.57 15.17 10.34
N PHE A 234 11.09 14.28 11.20
CA PHE A 234 11.84 13.68 12.31
C PHE A 234 12.75 12.49 11.90
N GLY A 235 12.68 12.02 10.65
CA GLY A 235 13.56 10.94 10.17
C GLY A 235 13.00 9.52 10.34
N LEU A 236 11.71 9.35 10.69
CA LEU A 236 11.10 8.03 10.93
C LEU A 236 10.89 7.21 9.63
N GLN A 237 11.05 7.82 8.46
CA GLN A 237 10.99 7.14 7.15
C GLN A 237 12.04 6.04 7.00
N THR A 238 13.15 6.12 7.73
CA THR A 238 14.19 5.07 7.76
C THR A 238 13.69 3.78 8.44
N SER A 239 12.72 3.90 9.34
CA SER A 239 12.17 2.79 10.12
C SER A 239 10.85 2.26 9.54
N GLN A 240 10.22 2.99 8.63
CA GLN A 240 8.97 2.60 7.97
C GLN A 240 9.00 2.94 6.47
N SER A 241 9.09 1.89 5.63
CA SER A 241 9.11 2.00 4.17
C SER A 241 7.87 2.70 3.60
N ASP A 242 6.72 2.45 4.22
CA ASP A 242 5.41 2.84 3.68
C ASP A 242 4.95 4.22 4.15
N LEU A 243 5.76 4.90 4.96
CA LEU A 243 5.44 6.22 5.53
C LEU A 243 5.22 7.26 4.43
N ILE A 244 6.11 7.30 3.44
CA ILE A 244 6.03 8.25 2.33
C ILE A 244 4.78 8.01 1.50
N ALA A 245 4.49 6.75 1.16
CA ALA A 245 3.27 6.38 0.43
C ALA A 245 2.01 6.76 1.22
N SER A 246 1.96 6.45 2.51
CA SER A 246 0.84 6.81 3.40
C SER A 246 0.63 8.33 3.45
N PHE A 247 1.72 9.11 3.53
CA PHE A 247 1.67 10.57 3.52
C PHE A 247 1.12 11.11 2.20
N LEU A 248 1.64 10.63 1.06
CA LEU A 248 1.21 11.09 -0.27
C LEU A 248 -0.26 10.71 -0.56
N GLN A 249 -0.68 9.50 -0.18
CA GLN A 249 -2.09 9.08 -0.25
C GLN A 249 -2.98 10.01 0.59
N THR A 250 -2.58 10.28 1.84
CA THR A 250 -3.33 11.18 2.73
C THR A 250 -3.39 12.60 2.15
N LEU A 251 -2.30 13.08 1.55
CA LEU A 251 -2.24 14.38 0.89
C LEU A 251 -3.23 14.45 -0.27
N VAL A 252 -3.26 13.43 -1.13
CA VAL A 252 -4.23 13.36 -2.24
C VAL A 252 -5.67 13.29 -1.72
N MET A 253 -5.96 12.41 -0.76
CA MET A 253 -7.32 12.19 -0.26
C MET A 253 -7.88 13.39 0.53
N SER A 254 -7.02 14.21 1.11
CA SER A 254 -7.44 15.40 1.86
C SER A 254 -7.61 16.64 0.98
N GLU A 255 -6.72 16.86 0.01
CA GLU A 255 -6.62 18.14 -0.73
C GLU A 255 -6.27 17.98 -2.23
N GLY A 256 -6.04 16.75 -2.70
CA GLY A 256 -5.57 16.46 -4.07
C GLY A 256 -6.64 16.41 -5.14
N ASP A 257 -7.94 16.39 -4.80
CA ASP A 257 -9.07 16.25 -5.73
C ASP A 257 -8.92 17.12 -7.00
N LYS A 258 -8.69 18.43 -6.83
CA LYS A 258 -8.52 19.38 -7.94
C LYS A 258 -7.27 19.10 -8.77
N TRP A 259 -6.17 18.70 -8.12
CA TRP A 259 -4.92 18.41 -8.80
C TRP A 259 -5.06 17.14 -9.63
N VAL A 260 -5.65 16.07 -9.09
CA VAL A 260 -5.91 14.81 -9.80
C VAL A 260 -6.76 15.09 -11.03
N GLN A 261 -7.87 15.84 -10.89
CA GLN A 261 -8.72 16.17 -12.03
C GLN A 261 -7.95 16.91 -13.12
N SER A 262 -7.19 17.95 -12.76
CA SER A 262 -6.40 18.70 -13.72
C SER A 262 -5.36 17.84 -14.44
N GLN A 263 -4.73 16.89 -13.75
CA GLN A 263 -3.76 15.99 -14.39
C GLN A 263 -4.45 14.94 -15.27
N VAL A 264 -5.63 14.44 -14.87
CA VAL A 264 -6.45 13.56 -15.72
C VAL A 264 -6.79 14.26 -17.04
N ASP A 265 -7.17 15.54 -17.00
CA ASP A 265 -7.48 16.31 -18.19
C ASP A 265 -6.24 16.53 -19.08
N ASN A 266 -5.09 16.87 -18.47
CA ASN A 266 -3.82 17.06 -19.18
C ASN A 266 -3.34 15.77 -19.86
N VAL A 267 -3.37 14.64 -19.13
CA VAL A 267 -2.97 13.34 -19.66
C VAL A 267 -3.96 12.85 -20.73
N ALA A 268 -5.26 13.17 -20.60
CA ALA A 268 -6.23 12.86 -21.64
C ALA A 268 -5.94 13.63 -22.95
N ILE A 269 -5.50 14.90 -22.85
CA ILE A 269 -5.02 15.65 -24.02
C ILE A 269 -3.79 14.97 -24.64
N ALA A 270 -2.80 14.60 -23.84
CA ALA A 270 -1.60 13.89 -24.31
C ALA A 270 -1.93 12.54 -24.98
N LEU A 271 -2.86 11.76 -24.41
CA LEU A 271 -3.33 10.49 -24.98
C LEU A 271 -3.98 10.70 -26.36
N ARG A 272 -4.72 11.80 -26.56
CA ARG A 272 -5.32 12.15 -27.85
C ARG A 272 -4.26 12.52 -28.89
N GLN A 273 -3.17 13.16 -28.47
CA GLN A 273 -2.13 13.66 -29.37
C GLN A 273 -1.27 12.57 -30.01
N GLY A 274 -1.08 11.41 -29.39
CA GLY A 274 -0.16 10.42 -29.97
C GLY A 274 0.96 10.00 -29.06
N SER A 275 1.94 9.35 -29.69
CA SER A 275 3.32 9.33 -29.22
C SER A 275 3.92 10.75 -29.13
N GLU A 276 3.47 11.69 -29.97
CA GLU A 276 3.90 13.09 -29.91
C GLU A 276 3.57 13.76 -28.56
N GLY A 277 2.42 13.43 -27.98
CA GLY A 277 1.99 13.97 -26.69
C GLY A 277 2.71 13.36 -25.48
N LYS A 278 3.43 12.25 -25.67
CA LYS A 278 4.14 11.49 -24.62
C LYS A 278 3.36 11.35 -23.31
N PRO A 279 2.14 10.77 -23.34
CA PRO A 279 1.24 10.71 -22.19
C PRO A 279 1.86 10.06 -20.95
N VAL A 280 2.76 9.08 -21.08
CA VAL A 280 3.38 8.43 -19.92
C VAL A 280 4.40 9.35 -19.27
N GLN A 281 5.24 10.01 -20.07
CA GLN A 281 6.16 11.05 -19.58
C GLN A 281 5.40 12.19 -18.88
N VAL A 282 4.32 12.70 -19.48
CA VAL A 282 3.51 13.78 -18.89
C VAL A 282 2.94 13.36 -17.52
N ALA A 283 2.44 12.13 -17.40
CA ALA A 283 1.93 11.60 -16.15
C ALA A 283 3.05 11.44 -15.10
N ASP A 284 4.21 10.89 -15.47
CA ASP A 284 5.33 10.70 -14.55
C ASP A 284 5.86 12.03 -14.00
N GLU A 285 6.10 13.00 -14.88
CA GLU A 285 6.60 14.32 -14.49
C GLU A 285 5.62 15.05 -13.55
N ALA A 286 4.32 14.95 -13.84
CA ALA A 286 3.28 15.54 -12.99
C ALA A 286 3.29 14.94 -11.57
N VAL A 287 3.34 13.61 -11.46
CA VAL A 287 3.37 12.89 -10.18
C VAL A 287 4.67 13.17 -9.43
N ARG A 288 5.81 13.14 -10.12
CA ARG A 288 7.13 13.42 -9.53
C ARG A 288 7.21 14.86 -9.00
N SER A 289 6.69 15.83 -9.75
CA SER A 289 6.57 17.23 -9.32
C SER A 289 5.66 17.39 -8.10
N PHE A 290 4.52 16.69 -8.08
CA PHE A 290 3.61 16.68 -6.94
C PHE A 290 4.27 16.10 -5.68
N ALA A 291 4.93 14.94 -5.81
CA ALA A 291 5.52 14.25 -4.69
C ALA A 291 6.71 15.03 -4.10
N THR A 292 7.59 15.57 -4.95
CA THR A 292 8.72 16.41 -4.52
C THR A 292 8.27 17.70 -3.85
N LYS A 293 7.23 18.37 -4.38
CA LYS A 293 6.63 19.53 -3.72
C LYS A 293 6.01 19.18 -2.36
N GLY A 294 5.38 18.01 -2.26
CA GLY A 294 4.76 17.50 -1.04
C GLY A 294 5.77 17.11 0.04
N LEU A 295 6.95 16.60 -0.33
CA LEU A 295 7.97 16.10 0.59
C LEU A 295 9.07 17.13 0.91
N GLY A 296 9.36 18.08 0.02
CA GLY A 296 10.46 19.03 0.20
C GLY A 296 11.83 18.37 0.02
N LYS A 297 12.77 18.63 0.94
CA LYS A 297 14.16 18.13 0.89
C LYS A 297 14.34 16.69 1.40
N ALA A 298 13.28 15.90 1.53
CA ALA A 298 13.40 14.52 1.99
C ALA A 298 14.18 13.70 0.94
N ASP A 299 15.17 12.92 1.38
CA ASP A 299 15.94 12.05 0.50
C ASP A 299 14.99 11.13 -0.28
N LEU A 300 15.21 11.01 -1.59
CA LEU A 300 14.43 10.10 -2.44
C LEU A 300 14.67 8.66 -1.96
N ILE A 301 13.63 8.03 -1.46
CA ILE A 301 13.64 6.62 -1.02
C ILE A 301 13.06 5.75 -2.12
N THR A 302 13.50 4.49 -2.24
CA THR A 302 12.93 3.49 -3.17
C THR A 302 11.40 3.41 -3.11
N SER A 303 10.79 3.57 -1.93
CA SER A 303 9.33 3.54 -1.76
C SER A 303 8.61 4.73 -2.43
N LEU A 304 9.31 5.84 -2.68
CA LEU A 304 8.79 6.94 -3.46
C LEU A 304 8.63 6.57 -4.93
N GLU A 305 9.61 5.88 -5.51
CA GLU A 305 9.56 5.48 -6.94
C GLU A 305 8.46 4.44 -7.19
N ASP A 306 8.22 3.53 -6.25
CA ASP A 306 7.09 2.59 -6.34
C ASP A 306 5.74 3.33 -6.30
N TYR A 307 5.61 4.33 -5.43
CA TYR A 307 4.42 5.19 -5.39
C TYR A 307 4.24 5.97 -6.70
N ILE A 308 5.31 6.59 -7.20
CA ILE A 308 5.29 7.37 -8.45
C ILE A 308 4.82 6.47 -9.59
N ALA A 309 5.40 5.28 -9.72
CA ALA A 309 5.03 4.36 -10.80
C ALA A 309 3.55 3.93 -10.74
N ASN A 310 3.03 3.64 -9.55
CA ASN A 310 1.60 3.33 -9.39
C ASN A 310 0.71 4.52 -9.78
N ALA A 311 1.01 5.70 -9.22
CA ALA A 311 0.28 6.94 -9.49
C ALA A 311 0.31 7.34 -10.98
N THR A 312 1.43 7.14 -11.67
CA THR A 312 1.57 7.37 -13.11
C THR A 312 0.63 6.47 -13.91
N ALA A 313 0.59 5.18 -13.58
CA ALA A 313 -0.31 4.24 -14.22
C ALA A 313 -1.80 4.58 -13.96
N ASP A 314 -2.12 4.98 -12.73
CA ASP A 314 -3.47 5.40 -12.36
C ASP A 314 -3.93 6.65 -13.14
N LEU A 315 -3.05 7.66 -13.33
CA LEU A 315 -3.39 8.83 -14.16
C LEU A 315 -3.73 8.42 -15.60
N LEU A 316 -2.98 7.50 -16.20
CA LEU A 316 -3.23 7.01 -17.55
C LEU A 316 -4.59 6.31 -17.63
N ILE A 317 -4.90 5.44 -16.67
CA ILE A 317 -6.19 4.74 -16.59
C ILE A 317 -7.33 5.74 -16.43
N MET A 318 -7.22 6.67 -15.48
CA MET A 318 -8.25 7.68 -15.22
C MET A 318 -8.46 8.61 -16.42
N ALA A 319 -7.39 9.00 -17.12
CA ALA A 319 -7.45 9.83 -18.34
C ALA A 319 -8.10 9.10 -19.53
N ALA A 320 -7.76 7.82 -19.74
CA ALA A 320 -8.39 7.00 -20.77
C ALA A 320 -9.88 6.80 -20.48
N TRP A 321 -10.24 6.53 -19.23
CA TRP A 321 -11.65 6.40 -18.84
C TRP A 321 -12.41 7.73 -18.95
N SER A 322 -11.80 8.86 -18.54
CA SER A 322 -12.38 10.20 -18.71
C SER A 322 -12.71 10.47 -20.17
N SER A 323 -11.79 10.14 -21.09
CA SER A 323 -12.02 10.25 -22.54
C SER A 323 -13.11 9.31 -23.06
N ALA A 324 -13.31 8.15 -22.43
CA ALA A 324 -14.36 7.21 -22.81
C ALA A 324 -15.76 7.70 -22.39
N LEU A 325 -15.85 8.48 -21.31
CA LEU A 325 -17.12 9.03 -20.80
C LEU A 325 -17.78 10.04 -21.75
N ASP A 326 -17.02 10.61 -22.70
CA ASP A 326 -17.58 11.45 -23.77
C ASP A 326 -18.59 10.69 -24.66
N VAL A 327 -18.47 9.35 -24.73
CA VAL A 327 -19.31 8.47 -25.55
C VAL A 327 -20.09 7.46 -24.70
N VAL A 328 -19.51 7.04 -23.58
CA VAL A 328 -20.09 6.05 -22.66
C VAL A 328 -20.78 6.78 -21.51
N HIS A 329 -22.09 6.57 -21.35
CA HIS A 329 -22.84 7.04 -20.18
C HIS A 329 -22.51 6.19 -18.93
N GLY A 330 -21.33 6.41 -18.35
CA GLY A 330 -20.87 5.78 -17.12
C GLY A 330 -20.49 6.80 -16.05
N GLU A 331 -19.93 6.31 -14.94
CA GLU A 331 -19.50 7.15 -13.81
C GLU A 331 -17.97 7.39 -13.83
N PRO A 332 -17.48 8.55 -13.37
CA PRO A 332 -16.05 8.85 -13.27
C PRO A 332 -15.36 8.07 -12.14
N ILE A 333 -14.07 7.76 -12.28
CA ILE A 333 -13.32 7.02 -11.23
C ILE A 333 -13.17 7.95 -10.02
N PRO A 334 -13.56 7.53 -8.80
CA PRO A 334 -13.42 8.39 -7.65
C PRO A 334 -11.96 8.80 -7.44
N GLN A 335 -11.70 10.09 -7.31
CA GLN A 335 -10.34 10.63 -7.20
C GLN A 335 -9.59 10.10 -5.97
N TYR A 336 -10.31 9.73 -4.91
CA TYR A 336 -9.72 9.14 -3.71
C TYR A 336 -9.25 7.68 -3.88
N TYR A 337 -9.43 7.05 -5.05
CA TYR A 337 -8.79 5.79 -5.42
C TYR A 337 -7.35 5.99 -5.91
N PHE A 338 -7.02 7.20 -6.34
CA PHE A 338 -5.73 7.51 -6.96
C PHE A 338 -4.54 7.09 -6.09
N ALA A 339 -3.61 6.36 -6.69
CA ALA A 339 -2.38 5.86 -6.08
C ALA A 339 -2.63 4.99 -4.83
N ARG A 340 -3.80 4.31 -4.78
CA ARG A 340 -4.15 3.36 -3.71
C ARG A 340 -4.30 1.96 -4.27
N ASP A 341 -3.28 1.15 -4.01
CA ASP A 341 -3.21 -0.27 -4.37
C ASP A 341 -3.67 -0.50 -5.83
N ASP A 342 -4.68 -1.34 -6.05
CA ASP A 342 -5.27 -1.67 -7.35
C ASP A 342 -6.69 -1.10 -7.54
N ARG A 343 -7.12 -0.15 -6.71
CA ARG A 343 -8.51 0.35 -6.69
C ARG A 343 -8.91 1.02 -8.01
N VAL A 344 -8.04 1.84 -8.60
CA VAL A 344 -8.28 2.48 -9.90
C VAL A 344 -8.45 1.45 -11.00
N TYR A 345 -7.55 0.46 -11.06
CA TYR A 345 -7.60 -0.61 -12.06
C TYR A 345 -8.85 -1.49 -11.92
N LYS A 346 -9.24 -1.87 -10.69
CA LYS A 346 -10.49 -2.61 -10.43
C LYS A 346 -11.71 -1.82 -10.87
N ALA A 347 -11.79 -0.54 -10.49
CA ALA A 347 -12.91 0.32 -10.91
C ALA A 347 -12.99 0.49 -12.42
N PHE A 348 -11.83 0.60 -13.08
CA PHE A 348 -11.73 0.70 -14.53
C PHE A 348 -12.22 -0.57 -15.22
N THR A 349 -11.71 -1.73 -14.82
CA THR A 349 -12.11 -3.03 -15.40
C THR A 349 -13.59 -3.33 -15.19
N ASP A 350 -14.11 -3.13 -13.98
CA ASP A 350 -15.54 -3.28 -13.67
C ASP A 350 -16.42 -2.42 -14.59
N ARG A 351 -16.00 -1.20 -14.89
CA ARG A 351 -16.76 -0.28 -15.74
C ARG A 351 -16.66 -0.62 -17.22
N LEU A 352 -15.49 -1.04 -17.69
CA LEU A 352 -15.34 -1.55 -19.05
C LEU A 352 -16.23 -2.75 -19.29
N ASP A 353 -16.31 -3.66 -18.32
CA ASP A 353 -17.12 -4.87 -18.43
C ASP A 353 -18.62 -4.55 -18.35
N LYS A 354 -19.04 -3.62 -17.47
CA LYS A 354 -20.42 -3.11 -17.41
C LYS A 354 -20.87 -2.39 -18.70
N HIS A 355 -19.96 -1.70 -19.37
CA HIS A 355 -20.28 -0.88 -20.56
C HIS A 355 -19.73 -1.47 -21.86
N ARG A 356 -19.52 -2.79 -21.93
CA ARG A 356 -18.85 -3.48 -23.05
C ARG A 356 -19.45 -3.16 -24.44
N ASP A 357 -20.76 -2.97 -24.54
CA ASP A 357 -21.40 -2.66 -25.82
C ASP A 357 -21.16 -1.21 -26.27
N SER A 358 -21.13 -0.28 -25.31
CA SER A 358 -20.85 1.13 -25.56
C SER A 358 -19.37 1.36 -25.86
N THR A 359 -18.46 0.62 -25.22
CA THR A 359 -17.02 0.74 -25.49
C THR A 359 -16.64 0.35 -26.92
N ARG A 360 -17.44 -0.48 -27.60
CA ARG A 360 -17.26 -0.79 -29.04
C ARG A 360 -17.44 0.42 -29.96
N LYS A 361 -18.19 1.44 -29.51
CA LYS A 361 -18.43 2.68 -30.26
C LYS A 361 -17.29 3.68 -30.14
N LEU A 362 -16.32 3.44 -29.27
CA LEU A 362 -15.15 4.31 -29.09
C LEU A 362 -14.25 4.29 -30.34
N GLY A 363 -13.55 5.40 -30.56
CA GLY A 363 -12.56 5.53 -31.63
C GLY A 363 -11.49 4.44 -31.53
N LYS A 364 -10.93 4.02 -32.69
CA LYS A 364 -9.95 2.91 -32.76
C LYS A 364 -8.77 3.11 -31.80
N ARG A 365 -8.23 4.32 -31.75
CA ARG A 365 -7.11 4.69 -30.87
C ARG A 365 -7.44 4.51 -29.39
N LEU A 366 -8.56 5.07 -28.94
CA LEU A 366 -8.95 4.98 -27.52
C LEU A 366 -9.25 3.53 -27.12
N ARG A 367 -9.85 2.73 -28.01
CA ARG A 367 -10.05 1.29 -27.75
C ARG A 367 -8.73 0.56 -27.58
N TRP A 368 -7.77 0.78 -28.47
CA TRP A 368 -6.43 0.22 -28.35
C TRP A 368 -5.74 0.67 -27.05
N GLN A 369 -5.83 1.95 -26.68
CA GLN A 369 -5.28 2.45 -25.42
C GLN A 369 -5.88 1.73 -24.20
N ILE A 370 -7.20 1.56 -24.19
CA ILE A 370 -7.93 0.85 -23.13
C ILE A 370 -7.50 -0.62 -23.06
N GLU A 371 -7.37 -1.30 -24.20
CA GLU A 371 -6.93 -2.70 -24.28
C GLU A 371 -5.50 -2.87 -23.76
N VAL A 372 -4.58 -1.98 -24.18
CA VAL A 372 -3.20 -1.95 -23.70
C VAL A 372 -3.14 -1.71 -22.19
N LEU A 373 -3.89 -0.73 -21.68
CA LEU A 373 -3.95 -0.46 -20.24
C LEU A 373 -4.50 -1.66 -19.48
N ARG A 374 -5.55 -2.32 -19.99
CA ARG A 374 -6.12 -3.51 -19.35
C ARG A 374 -5.10 -4.64 -19.27
N GLU A 375 -4.43 -4.95 -20.38
CA GLU A 375 -3.46 -6.04 -20.52
C GLU A 375 -2.21 -5.80 -19.65
N VAL A 376 -1.59 -4.63 -19.75
CA VAL A 376 -0.33 -4.34 -19.05
C VAL A 376 -0.54 -4.24 -17.52
N MET A 377 -1.70 -3.75 -17.11
CA MET A 377 -2.02 -3.59 -15.68
C MET A 377 -2.52 -4.88 -15.04
N GLU A 378 -2.91 -5.88 -15.83
CA GLU A 378 -3.38 -7.17 -15.34
C GLU A 378 -2.27 -7.95 -14.62
N GLY A 379 -2.64 -8.61 -13.52
CA GLY A 379 -1.76 -9.51 -12.79
C GLY A 379 -0.64 -8.84 -11.98
N ARG A 380 0.22 -9.68 -11.40
CA ARG A 380 1.33 -9.31 -10.50
C ARG A 380 2.71 -9.69 -11.04
N SER A 381 2.80 -10.03 -12.33
CA SER A 381 4.03 -10.49 -12.97
C SER A 381 5.08 -9.38 -13.09
N LEU A 382 4.64 -8.14 -13.25
CA LEU A 382 5.49 -6.95 -13.35
C LEU A 382 5.28 -6.03 -12.15
N SER A 383 6.36 -5.44 -11.65
CA SER A 383 6.30 -4.29 -10.74
C SER A 383 5.67 -3.09 -11.45
N PHE A 384 5.16 -2.12 -10.68
CA PHE A 384 4.59 -0.90 -11.27
C PHE A 384 5.58 -0.16 -12.16
N SER A 385 6.86 -0.05 -11.76
CA SER A 385 7.90 0.53 -12.61
C SER A 385 8.09 -0.24 -13.92
N GLY A 386 7.99 -1.58 -13.87
CA GLY A 386 7.98 -2.43 -15.06
C GLY A 386 6.77 -2.18 -15.96
N LYS A 387 5.57 -2.08 -15.37
CA LYS A 387 4.32 -1.74 -16.09
C LYS A 387 4.41 -0.38 -16.77
N VAL A 388 4.85 0.65 -16.06
CA VAL A 388 5.05 2.01 -16.60
C VAL A 388 6.04 2.01 -17.75
N ARG A 389 7.14 1.25 -17.66
CA ARG A 389 8.11 1.11 -18.77
C ARG A 389 7.48 0.49 -20.01
N VAL A 390 6.64 -0.53 -19.86
CA VAL A 390 5.92 -1.16 -20.99
C VAL A 390 4.91 -0.18 -21.59
N LEU A 391 4.17 0.55 -20.74
CA LEU A 391 3.25 1.60 -21.19
C LEU A 391 3.98 2.71 -21.94
N ALA A 392 5.15 3.16 -21.47
CA ALA A 392 5.95 4.19 -22.13
C ALA A 392 6.40 3.75 -23.54
N ARG A 393 6.81 2.48 -23.71
CA ARG A 393 7.12 1.95 -25.05
C ARG A 393 5.90 1.99 -25.96
N LYS A 394 4.77 1.45 -25.51
CA LYS A 394 3.54 1.41 -26.31
C LYS A 394 2.99 2.81 -26.63
N PHE A 395 2.92 3.71 -25.65
CA PHE A 395 2.23 5.00 -25.81
C PHE A 395 3.12 6.15 -26.26
N ASP A 396 4.37 6.22 -25.82
CA ASP A 396 5.26 7.35 -26.12
C ASP A 396 6.20 7.06 -27.30
N GLN A 397 6.48 5.78 -27.62
CA GLN A 397 7.44 5.39 -28.67
C GLN A 397 6.76 4.78 -29.90
N ASP A 398 6.03 3.67 -29.71
CA ASP A 398 5.56 2.84 -30.83
C ASP A 398 4.31 3.40 -31.54
N GLY A 399 3.53 4.25 -30.85
CA GLY A 399 2.30 4.80 -31.40
C GLY A 399 1.18 3.76 -31.61
N ALA A 400 0.02 4.20 -32.09
CA ALA A 400 -1.15 3.36 -32.35
C ALA A 400 -1.40 3.22 -33.85
#